data_AF-A0A939YIY0-F1
#
_entry.id   AF-A0A939YIY0-F1
#
_cell.length_a   1.000
_cell.length_b   1.000
_cell.length_c   1.000
_cell.angle_alpha   90.00
_cell.angle_beta   90.00
_cell.angle_gamma   90.00
#
_symmetry.space_group_name_H-M   'P 1'
#
loop_
_entity.id
_entity.type
_entity.pdbx_description
1 polymer ?
#
loop_
_entity_poly.entity_id
_entity_poly.type
_entity_poly.pdbx_seq_one_letter_code
_entity_poly.pdbx_strand_id
1 'polypeptide(L)'
;MNILKNNKGVTLIELLVSLTILALLSTAVIGIMTSNTQVFRKNKTDIAIQTNAEEVYNKLSEDIMQARYIYVEGYLASAPLSVSTREVGAEPKDASGGTVTFTPIRLLKASDINLMQIATDFGSGDCDNYLETIVGSAVTDRPAVEQVQKSTMSDTQKDQFDSFYENVKNLEWYEARRYGEFVDYVKGSSTAPTGTGFTAFNSSSIKSITSGVNTYGNVYITKLVMEYSVPMDNSKVTDTSKIETYNYSNPQDPNDPASDLTANAPDYCIATYTFSANKMYVEYDYHAMDRLDTNLTDASYPENTLYSTLLNYVDDGTDKYSAVGAQFDAETDSFKLEMHFTDKKMNYTDTGMTKIRNSYVLHDAN
;
A
#
# COMPACT_ATOMS: atom_id res chain seq x y z
N MET A 1 -64.33 -62.98 -39.47
CA MET A 1 -63.91 -61.57 -39.66
C MET A 1 -62.45 -61.48 -39.20
N ASN A 2 -61.50 -61.69 -40.12
CA ASN A 2 -60.07 -61.74 -39.79
C ASN A 2 -59.47 -60.34 -39.92
N ILE A 3 -59.12 -59.74 -38.79
CA ILE A 3 -58.28 -58.54 -38.78
C ILE A 3 -56.84 -59.02 -38.96
N LEU A 4 -56.33 -58.95 -40.20
CA LEU A 4 -54.91 -59.13 -40.48
C LEU A 4 -54.14 -57.95 -39.88
N LYS A 5 -53.54 -58.13 -38.70
CA LYS A 5 -52.56 -57.18 -38.15
C LYS A 5 -51.31 -57.20 -39.05
N ASN A 6 -51.16 -56.16 -39.86
CA ASN A 6 -49.98 -55.92 -40.68
C ASN A 6 -48.84 -55.40 -39.79
N ASN A 7 -48.17 -56.30 -39.07
CA ASN A 7 -46.93 -55.97 -38.36
C ASN A 7 -45.81 -55.82 -39.40
N LYS A 8 -45.71 -54.63 -40.01
CA LYS A 8 -44.50 -54.23 -40.74
C LYS A 8 -43.39 -54.08 -39.69
N GLY A 9 -42.55 -55.11 -39.56
CA GLY A 9 -41.35 -55.03 -38.75
C GLY A 9 -40.45 -53.89 -39.21
N VAL A 10 -39.80 -53.21 -38.28
CA VAL A 10 -38.81 -52.17 -38.57
C VAL A 10 -37.69 -52.80 -39.40
N THR A 11 -37.39 -52.22 -40.55
CA THR A 11 -36.30 -52.71 -41.38
C THR A 11 -34.96 -52.41 -40.70
N LEU A 12 -33.95 -53.28 -40.89
CA LEU A 12 -32.62 -53.10 -40.30
C LEU A 12 -32.03 -51.70 -40.62
N ILE A 13 -32.36 -51.17 -41.80
CA ILE A 13 -31.87 -49.87 -42.27
C ILE A 13 -32.54 -48.71 -41.53
N GLU A 14 -33.84 -48.78 -41.24
CA GLU A 14 -34.56 -47.76 -40.45
C GLU A 14 -34.05 -47.72 -39.01
N LEU A 15 -33.72 -48.88 -38.43
CA LEU A 15 -33.11 -48.96 -37.10
C LEU A 15 -31.72 -48.30 -37.09
N LEU A 16 -30.91 -48.57 -38.11
CA LEU A 16 -29.54 -48.05 -38.22
C LEU A 16 -29.53 -46.53 -38.45
N VAL A 17 -30.42 -46.03 -39.32
CA VAL A 17 -30.59 -44.59 -39.55
C VAL A 17 -31.05 -43.90 -38.26
N SER A 18 -32.02 -44.47 -37.55
CA SER A 18 -32.52 -43.90 -36.29
C SER A 18 -31.43 -43.84 -35.21
N LEU A 19 -30.62 -44.90 -35.09
CA LEU A 19 -29.49 -44.95 -34.16
C LEU A 19 -28.43 -43.90 -34.52
N THR A 20 -28.17 -43.71 -35.80
CA THR A 20 -27.17 -42.75 -36.29
C THR A 20 -27.60 -41.31 -35.99
N ILE A 21 -28.88 -40.98 -36.22
CA ILE A 21 -29.45 -39.65 -35.89
C ILE A 21 -29.42 -39.43 -34.38
N LEU A 22 -29.79 -40.43 -33.58
CA LEU A 22 -29.77 -40.34 -32.12
C LEU A 22 -28.34 -40.12 -31.58
N ALA A 23 -27.35 -40.81 -32.14
CA ALA A 23 -25.95 -40.66 -31.78
C ALA A 23 -25.45 -39.24 -32.11
N LEU A 24 -25.74 -38.74 -33.32
CA LEU A 24 -25.39 -37.38 -33.74
C LEU A 24 -26.00 -36.30 -32.83
N LEU A 25 -27.29 -36.44 -32.49
CA LEU A 25 -27.97 -35.53 -31.57
C LEU A 25 -27.38 -35.59 -30.16
N SER A 26 -27.06 -36.78 -29.67
CA SER A 26 -26.46 -36.97 -28.34
C SER A 26 -25.07 -36.32 -28.27
N THR A 27 -24.23 -36.51 -29.29
CA THR A 27 -22.91 -35.87 -29.39
C THR A 27 -23.03 -34.35 -29.46
N ALA A 28 -24.00 -33.81 -30.21
CA ALA A 28 -24.24 -32.38 -30.29
C ALA A 28 -24.63 -31.78 -28.92
N VAL A 29 -25.55 -32.42 -28.19
CA VAL A 29 -25.96 -31.98 -26.85
C VAL A 29 -24.80 -32.03 -25.86
N ILE A 30 -24.03 -33.12 -25.85
CA ILE A 30 -22.85 -33.25 -24.97
C ILE A 30 -21.79 -32.20 -25.32
N GLY A 31 -21.58 -31.92 -26.60
CA GLY A 31 -20.66 -30.86 -27.06
C GLY A 31 -21.08 -29.48 -26.54
N ILE A 32 -22.37 -29.14 -26.68
CA ILE A 32 -22.93 -27.86 -26.19
C ILE A 32 -22.82 -27.77 -24.67
N MET A 33 -23.17 -28.84 -23.93
CA MET A 33 -23.06 -28.85 -22.46
C MET A 33 -21.63 -28.71 -21.98
N THR A 34 -20.68 -29.39 -22.63
CA THR A 34 -19.25 -29.31 -22.30
C THR A 34 -18.71 -27.90 -22.56
N SER A 35 -19.06 -27.32 -23.71
CA SER A 35 -18.68 -25.95 -24.07
C SER A 35 -19.26 -24.93 -23.07
N ASN A 36 -20.56 -25.01 -22.78
CA ASN A 36 -21.21 -24.10 -21.83
C ASN A 36 -20.64 -24.24 -20.41
N THR A 37 -20.27 -25.46 -19.99
CA THR A 37 -19.63 -25.68 -18.68
C THR A 37 -18.23 -25.05 -18.62
N GLN A 38 -17.44 -25.15 -19.69
CA GLN A 38 -16.13 -24.51 -19.78
C GLN A 38 -16.25 -22.98 -19.77
N VAL A 39 -17.19 -22.42 -20.54
CA VAL A 39 -17.48 -20.98 -20.54
C VAL A 39 -17.94 -20.51 -19.17
N PHE A 40 -18.83 -21.25 -18.50
CA PHE A 40 -19.30 -20.89 -17.17
C PHE A 40 -18.17 -20.91 -16.13
N ARG A 41 -17.29 -21.92 -16.16
CA ARG A 41 -16.12 -21.99 -15.27
C ARG A 41 -15.15 -20.85 -15.51
N LYS A 42 -14.94 -20.48 -16.78
CA LYS A 42 -14.13 -19.33 -17.16
C LYS A 42 -14.73 -18.06 -16.58
N ASN A 43 -15.98 -17.73 -16.94
CA ASN A 43 -16.68 -16.54 -16.44
C ASN A 43 -16.69 -16.44 -14.91
N LYS A 44 -16.87 -17.58 -14.20
CA LYS A 44 -16.80 -17.60 -12.73
C LYS A 44 -15.41 -17.22 -12.21
N THR A 45 -14.36 -17.68 -12.86
CA THR A 45 -12.98 -17.33 -12.50
C THR A 45 -12.70 -15.86 -12.81
N ASP A 46 -13.13 -15.38 -13.98
CA ASP A 46 -12.97 -13.99 -14.42
C ASP A 46 -13.59 -13.03 -13.41
N ILE A 47 -14.82 -13.30 -12.99
CA ILE A 47 -15.53 -12.51 -11.97
C ILE A 47 -14.76 -12.53 -10.64
N ALA A 48 -14.27 -13.71 -10.20
CA ALA A 48 -13.56 -13.80 -8.93
C ALA A 48 -12.26 -12.99 -8.92
N ILE A 49 -11.51 -12.99 -10.02
CA ILE A 49 -10.28 -12.18 -10.17
C ILE A 49 -10.64 -10.69 -10.16
N GLN A 50 -11.64 -10.29 -10.93
CA GLN A 50 -12.08 -8.90 -10.98
C GLN A 50 -12.54 -8.41 -9.60
N THR A 51 -13.38 -9.17 -8.91
CA THR A 51 -13.83 -8.83 -7.55
C THR A 51 -12.66 -8.71 -6.59
N ASN A 52 -11.71 -9.64 -6.60
CA ASN A 52 -10.53 -9.55 -5.73
C ASN A 52 -9.65 -8.35 -6.09
N ALA A 53 -9.49 -8.05 -7.38
CA ALA A 53 -8.71 -6.91 -7.83
C ALA A 53 -9.33 -5.59 -7.35
N GLU A 54 -10.64 -5.44 -7.50
CA GLU A 54 -11.40 -4.28 -7.01
C GLU A 54 -11.31 -4.17 -5.48
N GLU A 55 -11.45 -5.27 -4.74
CA GLU A 55 -11.31 -5.28 -3.27
C GLU A 55 -9.91 -4.83 -2.82
N VAL A 56 -8.86 -5.39 -3.42
CA VAL A 56 -7.47 -5.06 -3.11
C VAL A 56 -7.15 -3.61 -3.45
N TYR A 57 -7.55 -3.16 -4.65
CA TYR A 57 -7.32 -1.80 -5.09
C TYR A 57 -8.04 -0.79 -4.19
N ASN A 58 -9.33 -1.03 -3.91
CA ASN A 58 -10.12 -0.14 -3.07
C ASN A 58 -9.56 -0.06 -1.65
N LYS A 59 -9.19 -1.20 -1.04
CA LYS A 59 -8.58 -1.21 0.31
C LYS A 59 -7.30 -0.39 0.35
N LEU A 60 -6.39 -0.61 -0.60
CA LEU A 60 -5.12 0.12 -0.66
C LEU A 60 -5.34 1.61 -0.92
N SER A 61 -6.24 1.96 -1.84
CA SER A 61 -6.60 3.35 -2.15
C SER A 61 -7.23 4.07 -0.96
N GLU A 62 -8.14 3.41 -0.23
CA GLU A 62 -8.80 3.97 0.96
C GLU A 62 -7.81 4.27 2.09
N ASP A 63 -6.85 3.38 2.33
CA ASP A 63 -5.81 3.57 3.35
C ASP A 63 -4.83 4.67 2.94
N ILE A 64 -4.39 4.70 1.67
CA ILE A 64 -3.56 5.78 1.14
C ILE A 64 -4.27 7.13 1.27
N MET A 65 -5.57 7.17 1.01
CA MET A 65 -6.36 8.39 1.09
C MET A 65 -6.49 8.91 2.54
N GLN A 66 -6.40 8.03 3.54
CA GLN A 66 -6.48 8.34 4.97
C GLN A 66 -5.10 8.53 5.63
N ALA A 67 -4.03 8.13 4.96
CA ALA A 67 -2.67 8.19 5.49
C ALA A 67 -2.26 9.62 5.89
N ARG A 68 -1.68 9.73 7.09
CA ARG A 68 -1.02 10.93 7.62
C ARG A 68 0.46 10.93 7.25
N TYR A 69 1.10 9.76 7.27
CA TYR A 69 2.49 9.56 6.87
C TYR A 69 2.63 8.34 5.96
N ILE A 70 3.56 8.40 5.00
CA ILE A 70 3.77 7.35 4.00
C ILE A 70 5.27 7.10 3.81
N TYR A 71 5.65 5.83 3.81
CA TYR A 71 6.95 5.33 3.37
C TYR A 71 6.76 4.26 2.29
N VAL A 72 7.60 4.29 1.26
CA VAL A 72 7.55 3.32 0.16
C VAL A 72 8.93 2.71 -0.04
N GLU A 73 8.97 1.38 -0.13
CA GLU A 73 10.12 0.62 -0.57
C GLU A 73 9.77 -0.12 -1.87
N GLY A 74 10.74 -0.18 -2.78
CA GLY A 74 10.54 -0.90 -4.03
C GLY A 74 11.72 -0.77 -4.97
N TYR A 75 11.40 -0.85 -6.25
CA TYR A 75 12.40 -0.74 -7.32
C TYR A 75 11.95 0.25 -8.38
N LEU A 76 12.83 1.18 -8.72
CA LEU A 76 12.66 2.04 -9.88
C LEU A 76 13.01 1.26 -11.13
N ALA A 77 12.05 1.10 -12.04
CA ALA A 77 12.26 0.46 -13.33
C ALA A 77 12.71 1.48 -14.39
N SER A 78 13.60 1.04 -15.29
CA SER A 78 14.05 1.85 -16.44
C SER A 78 12.94 2.19 -17.42
N ALA A 79 11.86 1.41 -17.46
CA ALA A 79 10.69 1.61 -18.31
C ALA A 79 9.42 1.00 -17.67
N PRO A 80 8.21 1.39 -18.09
CA PRO A 80 6.98 0.70 -17.72
C PRO A 80 7.03 -0.79 -18.11
N LEU A 81 6.57 -1.65 -17.21
CA LEU A 81 6.64 -3.10 -17.35
C LEU A 81 5.46 -3.60 -18.19
N SER A 82 5.76 -4.41 -19.20
CA SER A 82 4.76 -5.16 -19.94
C SER A 82 4.53 -6.50 -19.26
N VAL A 83 3.53 -6.56 -18.39
CA VAL A 83 3.17 -7.78 -17.65
C VAL A 83 2.46 -8.78 -18.57
N SER A 84 2.92 -10.04 -18.55
CA SER A 84 2.32 -11.09 -19.39
C SER A 84 0.89 -11.41 -18.95
N THR A 85 -0.02 -11.40 -19.92
CA THR A 85 -1.43 -11.75 -19.72
C THR A 85 -1.70 -13.26 -19.69
N ARG A 86 -0.68 -14.07 -19.96
CA ARG A 86 -0.80 -15.53 -20.15
C ARG A 86 0.00 -16.35 -19.14
N GLU A 87 1.08 -15.78 -18.63
CA GLU A 87 2.06 -16.46 -17.79
C GLU A 87 2.40 -15.55 -16.61
N VAL A 88 2.23 -16.09 -15.40
CA VAL A 88 2.63 -15.41 -14.17
C VAL A 88 4.14 -15.59 -14.00
N GLY A 89 4.85 -14.53 -13.63
CA GLY A 89 6.31 -14.59 -13.47
C GLY A 89 7.06 -14.62 -14.80
N ALA A 90 6.51 -14.00 -15.84
CA ALA A 90 7.23 -13.83 -17.10
C ALA A 90 8.46 -12.93 -16.91
N GLU A 91 9.43 -13.05 -17.82
CA GLU A 91 10.59 -12.17 -17.80
C GLU A 91 10.18 -10.69 -17.89
N PRO A 92 10.86 -9.79 -17.17
CA PRO A 92 10.57 -8.37 -17.24
C PRO A 92 10.93 -7.80 -18.61
N LYS A 93 9.92 -7.28 -19.32
CA LYS A 93 10.09 -6.60 -20.61
C LYS A 93 9.37 -5.26 -20.60
N ASP A 94 9.87 -4.30 -21.37
CA ASP A 94 9.13 -3.08 -21.67
C ASP A 94 8.06 -3.31 -22.76
N ALA A 95 7.27 -2.29 -23.08
CA ALA A 95 6.24 -2.36 -24.12
C ALA A 95 6.78 -2.68 -25.54
N SER A 96 8.07 -2.49 -25.77
CA SER A 96 8.77 -2.79 -27.04
C SER A 96 9.50 -4.15 -27.02
N GLY A 97 9.42 -4.90 -25.92
CA GLY A 97 10.13 -6.16 -25.71
C GLY A 97 11.60 -6.00 -25.28
N GLY A 98 12.02 -4.79 -24.91
CA GLY A 98 13.35 -4.51 -24.37
C GLY A 98 13.52 -4.97 -22.92
N THR A 99 14.76 -5.08 -22.46
CA THR A 99 15.10 -5.46 -21.09
C THR A 99 14.83 -4.29 -20.13
N VAL A 100 14.13 -4.58 -19.03
CA VAL A 100 13.91 -3.63 -17.93
C VAL A 100 14.93 -3.89 -16.82
N THR A 101 15.53 -2.83 -16.29
CA THR A 101 16.44 -2.91 -15.14
C THR A 101 15.78 -2.31 -13.91
N PHE A 102 16.02 -2.91 -12.74
CA PHE A 102 15.45 -2.50 -11.47
C PHE A 102 16.54 -1.91 -10.57
N THR A 103 16.31 -0.70 -10.06
CA THR A 103 17.20 -0.06 -9.08
C THR A 103 16.46 0.05 -7.74
N PRO A 104 16.99 -0.51 -6.64
CA PRO A 104 16.36 -0.39 -5.33
C PRO A 104 16.13 1.08 -4.95
N ILE A 105 14.96 1.38 -4.38
CA ILE A 105 14.62 2.72 -3.95
C ILE A 105 13.81 2.69 -2.65
N ARG A 106 14.08 3.67 -1.79
CA ARG A 106 13.37 3.91 -0.53
C ARG A 106 12.88 5.34 -0.55
N LEU A 107 11.58 5.53 -0.69
CA LEU A 107 10.98 6.84 -0.79
C LEU A 107 10.40 7.28 0.54
N LEU A 108 10.79 8.48 0.94
CA LEU A 108 10.31 9.15 2.14
C LEU A 108 10.25 10.66 1.88
N LYS A 109 9.49 11.40 2.68
CA LYS A 109 9.47 12.87 2.59
C LYS A 109 10.83 13.46 2.94
N ALA A 110 11.20 14.57 2.31
CA ALA A 110 12.53 15.18 2.47
C ALA A 110 12.78 15.64 3.91
N SER A 111 11.79 16.25 4.57
CA SER A 111 11.89 16.60 6.00
C SER A 111 12.19 15.41 6.88
N ASP A 112 11.60 14.25 6.61
CA ASP A 112 11.75 13.05 7.46
C ASP A 112 13.18 12.51 7.34
N ILE A 113 13.76 12.54 6.14
CA ILE A 113 15.16 12.19 5.90
C ILE A 113 16.09 13.13 6.69
N ASN A 114 15.79 14.44 6.67
CA ASN A 114 16.55 15.43 7.41
C ASN A 114 16.40 15.25 8.92
N LEU A 115 15.19 14.93 9.42
CA LEU A 115 14.96 14.59 10.83
C LEU A 115 15.80 13.38 11.26
N MET A 116 15.81 12.29 10.48
CA MET A 116 16.63 11.12 10.79
C MET A 116 18.11 11.46 10.90
N GLN A 117 18.61 12.31 10.01
CA GLN A 117 20.00 12.73 10.02
C GLN A 117 20.31 13.61 11.23
N ILE A 118 19.51 14.64 11.47
CA ILE A 118 19.72 15.59 12.58
C ILE A 118 19.55 14.92 13.95
N ALA A 119 18.56 14.03 14.12
CA ALA A 119 18.40 13.24 15.34
C ALA A 119 19.59 12.31 15.61
N THR A 120 20.26 11.83 14.55
CA THR A 120 21.49 11.03 14.66
C THR A 120 22.71 11.89 15.01
N ASP A 121 22.82 13.09 14.43
CA ASP A 121 23.96 13.99 14.63
C ASP A 121 23.93 14.72 16.00
N PHE A 122 22.72 15.06 16.49
CA PHE A 122 22.53 15.92 17.67
C PHE A 122 21.64 15.33 18.78
N GLY A 123 21.03 14.17 18.55
CA GLY A 123 20.14 13.49 19.51
C GLY A 123 20.69 12.16 20.02
N SER A 124 19.79 11.29 20.50
CA SER A 124 20.11 9.89 20.86
C SER A 124 20.19 8.96 19.65
N GLY A 125 19.85 9.46 18.45
CA GLY A 125 19.58 8.65 17.27
C GLY A 125 18.10 8.27 17.11
N ASP A 126 17.26 8.51 18.12
CA ASP A 126 15.81 8.27 18.06
C ASP A 126 15.09 9.59 17.76
N CYS A 127 14.25 9.57 16.73
CA CYS A 127 13.53 10.74 16.24
C CYS A 127 12.42 11.16 17.21
N ASP A 128 11.75 10.21 17.85
CA ASP A 128 10.71 10.46 18.86
C ASP A 128 11.21 11.30 20.03
N ASN A 129 12.30 10.88 20.68
CA ASN A 129 12.91 11.55 21.82
C ASN A 129 13.48 12.91 21.43
N TYR A 130 14.03 13.01 20.22
CA TYR A 130 14.56 14.26 19.70
C TYR A 130 13.45 15.30 19.47
N LEU A 131 12.34 14.89 18.87
CA LEU A 131 11.18 15.77 18.67
C LEU A 131 10.51 16.16 19.98
N GLU A 132 10.39 15.24 20.95
CA GLU A 132 9.86 15.55 22.28
C GLU A 132 10.68 16.66 22.95
N THR A 133 12.01 16.61 22.82
CA THR A 133 12.92 17.62 23.37
C THR A 133 12.76 18.99 22.71
N ILE A 134 12.54 19.03 21.38
CA ILE A 134 12.50 20.29 20.62
C ILE A 134 11.13 20.96 20.69
N VAL A 135 10.07 20.16 20.54
CA VAL A 135 8.69 20.66 20.56
C VAL A 135 8.27 20.99 21.99
N GLY A 136 8.67 20.15 22.95
CA GLY A 136 8.39 20.33 24.38
C GLY A 136 6.89 20.39 24.71
N SER A 137 6.58 20.40 26.00
CA SER A 137 5.18 20.49 26.49
C SER A 137 4.61 21.91 26.48
N ALA A 138 5.45 22.94 26.33
CA ALA A 138 5.05 24.35 26.34
C ALA A 138 5.44 25.07 25.04
N VAL A 139 4.43 25.56 24.30
CA VAL A 139 4.62 26.26 23.02
C VAL A 139 5.49 27.52 23.15
N THR A 140 5.45 28.20 24.30
CA THR A 140 6.18 29.47 24.54
C THR A 140 7.69 29.32 24.51
N ASP A 141 8.19 28.11 24.80
CA ASP A 141 9.63 27.87 24.97
C ASP A 141 10.28 27.40 23.65
N ARG A 142 9.46 27.04 22.65
CA ARG A 142 9.90 26.52 21.34
C ARG A 142 10.92 27.42 20.62
N PRO A 143 10.74 28.76 20.52
CA PRO A 143 11.72 29.62 19.86
C PRO A 143 13.08 29.66 20.57
N ALA A 144 13.09 29.54 21.91
CA ALA A 144 14.34 29.50 22.68
C ALA A 144 15.07 28.17 22.47
N VAL A 145 14.33 27.06 22.45
CA VAL A 145 14.89 25.72 22.18
C VAL A 145 15.46 25.66 20.76
N GLU A 146 14.76 26.19 19.77
CA GLU A 146 15.24 26.30 18.38
C GLU A 146 16.59 27.03 18.30
N GLN A 147 16.72 28.19 18.93
CA GLN A 147 17.97 28.96 18.93
C GLN A 147 19.13 28.18 19.57
N VAL A 148 18.86 27.46 20.66
CA VAL A 148 19.88 26.64 21.33
C VAL A 148 20.35 25.51 20.41
N GLN A 149 19.43 24.79 19.76
CA GLN A 149 19.76 23.70 18.84
C GLN A 149 20.59 24.20 17.65
N LYS A 150 20.18 25.30 17.02
CA LYS A 150 20.88 25.87 15.86
C LYS A 150 22.26 26.45 16.18
N SER A 151 22.55 26.77 17.44
CA SER A 151 23.80 27.43 17.83
C SER A 151 25.06 26.58 17.58
N THR A 152 24.90 25.25 17.51
CA THR A 152 25.99 24.28 17.29
C THR A 152 25.99 23.68 15.88
N MET A 153 24.98 23.99 15.06
CA MET A 153 24.79 23.43 13.73
C MET A 153 25.56 24.21 12.66
N SER A 154 26.06 23.50 11.64
CA SER A 154 26.50 24.13 10.38
C SER A 154 25.32 24.72 9.61
N ASP A 155 25.56 25.58 8.63
CA ASP A 155 24.47 26.20 7.86
C ASP A 155 23.63 25.16 7.10
N THR A 156 24.26 24.12 6.53
CA THR A 156 23.52 23.00 5.92
C THR A 156 22.65 22.26 6.94
N GLN A 157 23.15 22.02 8.15
CA GLN A 157 22.36 21.36 9.19
C GLN A 157 21.21 22.24 9.70
N LYS A 158 21.37 23.57 9.69
CA LYS A 158 20.27 24.50 9.99
C LYS A 158 19.18 24.43 8.92
N ASP A 159 19.56 24.40 7.65
CA ASP A 159 18.58 24.25 6.55
C ASP A 159 17.83 22.92 6.67
N GLN A 160 18.54 21.83 7.00
CA GLN A 160 17.93 20.53 7.26
C GLN A 160 16.99 20.57 8.47
N PHE A 161 17.43 21.20 9.57
CA PHE A 161 16.61 21.39 10.76
C PHE A 161 15.32 22.14 10.43
N ASP A 162 15.42 23.25 9.70
CA ASP A 162 14.29 24.10 9.34
C ASP A 162 13.26 23.35 8.51
N SER A 163 13.70 22.50 7.59
CA SER A 163 12.80 21.73 6.72
C SER A 163 11.82 20.83 7.49
N PHE A 164 12.25 20.22 8.60
CA PHE A 164 11.36 19.39 9.42
C PHE A 164 10.73 20.17 10.56
N TYR A 165 11.45 21.15 11.14
CA TYR A 165 10.98 21.91 12.27
C TYR A 165 9.72 22.72 11.93
N GLU A 166 9.65 23.31 10.73
CA GLU A 166 8.45 24.01 10.27
C GLU A 166 7.21 23.11 10.23
N ASN A 167 7.37 21.82 9.92
CA ASN A 167 6.27 20.84 9.90
C ASN A 167 5.79 20.45 11.32
N VAL A 168 6.67 20.48 12.32
CA VAL A 168 6.38 19.92 13.66
C VAL A 168 6.21 20.99 14.74
N LYS A 169 6.69 22.22 14.54
CA LYS A 169 6.71 23.27 15.57
C LYS A 169 5.32 23.70 16.07
N ASN A 170 4.26 23.40 15.32
CA ASN A 170 2.88 23.70 15.67
C ASN A 170 2.11 22.46 16.16
N LEU A 171 2.73 21.29 16.13
CA LEU A 171 2.13 20.08 16.66
C LEU A 171 2.10 20.14 18.19
N GLU A 172 1.15 19.44 18.78
CA GLU A 172 1.20 19.11 20.20
C GLU A 172 2.36 18.15 20.46
N TRP A 173 2.90 18.15 21.68
CA TRP A 173 4.09 17.36 22.03
C TRP A 173 3.90 15.86 21.74
N TYR A 174 2.71 15.33 22.01
CA TYR A 174 2.38 13.93 21.76
C TYR A 174 2.29 13.63 20.26
N GLU A 175 1.74 14.54 19.45
CA GLU A 175 1.70 14.37 17.99
C GLU A 175 3.08 14.41 17.35
N ALA A 176 3.96 15.30 17.85
CA ALA A 176 5.34 15.36 17.40
C ALA A 176 6.10 14.08 17.75
N ARG A 177 5.91 13.55 18.97
CA ARG A 177 6.48 12.27 19.39
C ARG A 177 6.00 11.12 18.49
N ARG A 178 4.70 11.01 18.22
CA ARG A 178 4.12 9.98 17.33
C ARG A 178 4.73 10.02 15.93
N TYR A 179 4.85 11.23 15.36
CA TYR A 179 5.53 11.40 14.08
C TYR A 179 6.99 10.90 14.13
N GLY A 180 7.71 11.17 15.23
CA GLY A 180 9.03 10.60 15.45
C GLY A 180 9.03 9.07 15.55
N GLU A 181 8.06 8.48 16.25
CA GLU A 181 7.89 7.02 16.37
C GLU A 181 7.67 6.36 14.99
N PHE A 182 6.88 6.98 14.10
CA PHE A 182 6.75 6.54 12.70
C PHE A 182 8.08 6.59 11.94
N VAL A 183 8.83 7.69 12.07
CA VAL A 183 10.13 7.85 11.40
C VAL A 183 11.12 6.80 11.92
N ASP A 184 11.15 6.53 13.22
CA ASP A 184 11.97 5.48 13.80
C ASP A 184 11.53 4.07 13.37
N TYR A 185 10.22 3.83 13.26
CA TYR A 185 9.69 2.59 12.69
C TYR A 185 10.19 2.38 11.26
N VAL A 186 10.13 3.41 10.41
CA VAL A 186 10.62 3.35 9.02
C VAL A 186 12.14 3.14 8.97
N LYS A 187 12.88 3.78 9.88
CA LYS A 187 14.33 3.60 10.03
C LYS A 187 14.69 2.14 10.34
N GLY A 188 13.94 1.49 11.24
CA GLY A 188 14.15 0.11 11.66
C GLY A 188 13.57 -1.00 10.76
N SER A 189 12.52 -0.70 9.99
CA SER A 189 11.74 -1.69 9.21
C SER A 189 12.24 -1.94 7.78
N SER A 190 13.40 -1.40 7.40
CA SER A 190 13.96 -1.54 6.05
C SER A 190 14.26 -2.99 5.68
N THR A 191 13.80 -3.41 4.50
CA THR A 191 14.19 -4.69 3.89
C THR A 191 15.14 -4.52 2.69
N ALA A 192 15.41 -3.28 2.29
CA ALA A 192 16.26 -2.95 1.16
C ALA A 192 17.72 -3.40 1.38
N PRO A 193 18.48 -3.65 0.30
CA PRO A 193 19.90 -4.00 0.39
C PRO A 193 20.70 -2.96 1.19
N THR A 194 21.64 -3.43 1.99
CA THR A 194 22.52 -2.61 2.84
C THR A 194 23.19 -1.50 2.03
N GLY A 195 23.06 -0.26 2.49
CA GLY A 195 23.64 0.93 1.83
C GLY A 195 22.67 1.69 0.91
N THR A 196 21.45 1.19 0.71
CA THR A 196 20.40 1.96 0.02
C THR A 196 19.89 3.08 0.94
N GLY A 197 20.33 4.31 0.67
CA GLY A 197 19.86 5.50 1.36
C GLY A 197 18.39 5.82 1.03
N PHE A 198 17.78 6.67 1.85
CA PHE A 198 16.46 7.22 1.55
C PHE A 198 16.55 8.25 0.42
N THR A 199 15.49 8.32 -0.36
CA THR A 199 15.32 9.20 -1.50
C THR A 199 14.04 10.01 -1.31
N ALA A 200 14.12 11.33 -1.45
CA ALA A 200 12.96 12.20 -1.29
C ALA A 200 11.92 11.97 -2.41
N PHE A 201 10.63 12.22 -2.15
CA PHE A 201 9.55 12.22 -3.17
C PHE A 201 9.60 13.41 -4.15
N ASN A 202 10.76 13.96 -4.49
CA ASN A 202 10.83 15.22 -5.25
C ASN A 202 11.08 15.03 -6.76
N SER A 203 10.98 16.16 -7.47
CA SER A 203 11.11 16.26 -8.93
C SER A 203 12.52 16.02 -9.48
N SER A 204 13.47 15.65 -8.63
CA SER A 204 14.84 15.29 -9.04
C SER A 204 15.13 13.79 -8.90
N SER A 205 14.32 13.05 -8.16
CA SER A 205 14.53 11.63 -7.86
C SER A 205 13.60 10.70 -8.63
N ILE A 206 12.31 11.04 -8.76
CA ILE A 206 11.27 10.16 -9.30
C ILE A 206 10.35 10.85 -10.32
N LYS A 207 10.62 12.10 -10.64
CA LYS A 207 9.97 12.87 -11.70
C LYS A 207 11.06 13.59 -12.49
N SER A 208 10.85 13.78 -13.78
CA SER A 208 11.72 14.56 -14.65
C SER A 208 10.88 15.42 -15.56
N ILE A 209 11.38 16.62 -15.89
CA ILE A 209 10.67 17.57 -16.74
C ILE A 209 11.48 17.75 -18.01
N THR A 210 10.96 17.25 -19.14
CA THR A 210 11.59 17.42 -20.44
C THR A 210 10.67 18.25 -21.33
N SER A 211 11.13 19.44 -21.74
CA SER A 211 10.35 20.36 -22.58
C SER A 211 8.95 20.70 -22.02
N GLY A 212 8.82 20.84 -20.70
CA GLY A 212 7.56 21.13 -20.03
C GLY A 212 6.62 19.93 -19.86
N VAL A 213 7.06 18.72 -20.22
CA VAL A 213 6.32 17.48 -19.99
C VAL A 213 6.89 16.76 -18.77
N ASN A 214 6.03 16.51 -17.79
CA ASN A 214 6.36 15.71 -16.62
C ASN A 214 6.41 14.22 -17.01
N THR A 215 7.53 13.57 -16.72
CA THR A 215 7.71 12.12 -16.84
C THR A 215 8.00 11.56 -15.47
N TYR A 216 7.19 10.59 -15.04
CA TYR A 216 7.28 9.97 -13.71
C TYR A 216 8.01 8.63 -13.80
N GLY A 217 8.86 8.36 -12.82
CA GLY A 217 9.48 7.07 -12.61
C GLY A 217 8.44 6.01 -12.23
N ASN A 218 8.63 4.79 -12.71
CA ASN A 218 7.76 3.66 -12.38
C ASN A 218 8.37 2.90 -11.21
N VAL A 219 7.76 3.00 -10.05
CA VAL A 219 8.21 2.33 -8.82
C VAL A 219 7.39 1.07 -8.62
N TYR A 220 8.04 -0.09 -8.65
CA TYR A 220 7.39 -1.37 -8.32
C TYR A 220 7.53 -1.60 -6.83
N ILE A 221 6.40 -1.51 -6.14
CA ILE A 221 6.35 -1.50 -4.67
C ILE A 221 6.59 -2.90 -4.13
N THR A 222 7.50 -3.02 -3.17
CA THR A 222 7.67 -4.21 -2.33
C THR A 222 7.13 -4.02 -0.94
N LYS A 223 7.20 -2.79 -0.40
CA LYS A 223 6.64 -2.44 0.90
C LYS A 223 6.04 -1.04 0.86
N LEU A 224 4.87 -0.90 1.44
CA LEU A 224 4.23 0.40 1.68
C LEU A 224 3.86 0.44 3.15
N VAL A 225 4.36 1.44 3.88
CA VAL A 225 4.04 1.67 5.29
C VAL A 225 3.27 2.97 5.37
N MET A 226 2.12 2.93 6.05
CA MET A 226 1.25 4.09 6.21
C MET A 226 0.84 4.21 7.67
N GLU A 227 0.84 5.42 8.18
CA GLU A 227 0.21 5.73 9.47
C GLU A 227 -1.12 6.44 9.22
N TYR A 228 -2.18 6.04 9.91
CA TYR A 228 -3.43 6.79 9.98
C TYR A 228 -4.00 6.79 11.40
N SER A 229 -4.82 7.81 11.69
CA SER A 229 -5.45 7.98 13.01
C SER A 229 -6.76 7.18 13.11
N VAL A 230 -6.99 6.56 14.26
CA VAL A 230 -8.15 5.72 14.54
C VAL A 230 -8.84 6.19 15.83
N PRO A 231 -10.18 6.26 15.88
CA PRO A 231 -10.88 6.57 17.13
C PRO A 231 -10.53 5.56 18.24
N MET A 232 -10.24 6.07 19.43
CA MET A 232 -9.87 5.25 20.58
C MET A 232 -11.04 4.38 21.08
N ASP A 233 -10.82 3.07 21.20
CA ASP A 233 -11.71 2.12 21.86
C ASP A 233 -10.98 1.42 23.01
N ASN A 234 -11.24 1.88 24.24
CA ASN A 234 -10.61 1.36 25.45
C ASN A 234 -10.85 -0.15 25.66
N SER A 235 -11.86 -0.76 25.03
CA SER A 235 -12.09 -2.21 25.11
C SER A 235 -11.03 -3.04 24.38
N LYS A 236 -10.27 -2.40 23.48
CA LYS A 236 -9.23 -2.99 22.65
C LYS A 236 -7.81 -2.75 23.19
N VAL A 237 -7.69 -2.07 24.31
CA VAL A 237 -6.41 -1.75 24.95
C VAL A 237 -6.11 -2.77 26.04
N THR A 238 -4.92 -3.37 26.01
CA THR A 238 -4.42 -4.22 27.11
C THR A 238 -3.58 -3.42 28.10
N ASP A 239 -2.76 -2.48 27.61
CA ASP A 239 -1.95 -1.57 28.43
C ASP A 239 -2.51 -0.14 28.38
N THR A 240 -3.24 0.24 29.43
CA THR A 240 -3.85 1.58 29.52
C THR A 240 -2.82 2.71 29.67
N SER A 241 -1.55 2.42 29.97
CA SER A 241 -0.51 3.46 30.06
C SER A 241 -0.16 4.07 28.69
N LYS A 242 -0.49 3.37 27.61
CA LYS A 242 -0.35 3.85 26.23
C LYS A 242 -1.50 4.75 25.77
N ILE A 243 -2.54 4.93 26.59
CA ILE A 243 -3.63 5.84 26.26
C ILE A 243 -3.16 7.26 26.51
N GLU A 244 -2.86 7.96 25.44
CA GLU A 244 -2.59 9.40 25.49
C GLU A 244 -3.88 10.19 25.72
N THR A 245 -3.75 11.31 26.43
CA THR A 245 -4.87 12.19 26.76
C THR A 245 -4.51 13.63 26.46
N TYR A 246 -5.52 14.43 26.13
CA TYR A 246 -5.39 15.86 25.95
C TYR A 246 -6.45 16.59 26.76
N ASN A 247 -6.11 17.80 27.21
CA ASN A 247 -7.03 18.67 27.91
C ASN A 247 -7.71 19.61 26.91
N TYR A 248 -9.00 19.86 27.11
CA TYR A 248 -9.76 20.83 26.33
C TYR A 248 -10.67 21.65 27.23
N SER A 249 -10.89 22.91 26.84
CA SER A 249 -11.74 23.84 27.59
C SER A 249 -13.21 23.50 27.37
N ASN A 250 -14.01 23.52 28.44
CA ASN A 250 -15.45 23.29 28.32
C ASN A 250 -16.10 24.38 27.42
N PRO A 251 -16.72 24.00 26.29
CA PRO A 251 -17.33 24.98 25.38
C PRO A 251 -18.55 25.70 25.97
N GLN A 252 -19.10 25.26 27.10
CA GLN A 252 -20.26 25.90 27.74
C GLN A 252 -19.91 27.04 28.71
N ASP A 253 -18.68 27.13 29.23
CA ASP A 253 -18.25 28.27 30.05
C ASP A 253 -16.76 28.60 29.83
N PRO A 254 -16.43 29.45 28.85
CA PRO A 254 -15.05 29.82 28.54
C PRO A 254 -14.36 30.66 29.63
N ASN A 255 -15.05 31.03 30.71
CA ASN A 255 -14.49 31.79 31.83
C ASN A 255 -14.32 30.97 33.12
N ASP A 256 -14.58 29.66 33.10
CA ASP A 256 -14.32 28.78 34.24
C ASP A 256 -12.97 28.04 34.07
N PRO A 257 -11.86 28.55 34.64
CA PRO A 257 -10.56 27.90 34.58
C PRO A 257 -10.50 26.56 35.34
N ALA A 258 -11.57 26.13 36.02
CA ALA A 258 -11.67 24.82 36.67
C ALA A 258 -12.32 23.74 35.78
N SER A 259 -12.59 24.05 34.50
CA SER A 259 -13.34 23.19 33.57
C SER A 259 -12.49 22.49 32.50
N ASP A 260 -11.19 22.32 32.74
CA ASP A 260 -10.34 21.50 31.87
C ASP A 260 -10.85 20.06 31.92
N LEU A 261 -11.45 19.62 30.82
CA LEU A 261 -11.89 18.26 30.62
C LEU A 261 -10.76 17.49 29.95
N THR A 262 -10.50 16.28 30.44
CA THR A 262 -9.54 15.37 29.82
C THR A 262 -10.28 14.41 28.90
N ALA A 263 -9.85 14.32 27.64
CA ALA A 263 -10.33 13.33 26.69
C ALA A 263 -9.18 12.42 26.25
N ASN A 264 -9.53 11.19 25.86
CA ASN A 264 -8.59 10.28 25.21
C ASN A 264 -8.25 10.83 23.83
N ALA A 265 -6.96 10.91 23.52
CA ALA A 265 -6.50 11.19 22.18
C ALA A 265 -6.91 10.03 21.25
N PRO A 266 -7.12 10.29 19.95
CA PRO A 266 -7.23 9.23 18.96
C PRO A 266 -6.01 8.31 19.03
N ASP A 267 -6.21 7.02 18.82
CA ASP A 267 -5.11 6.08 18.60
C ASP A 267 -4.55 6.28 17.17
N TYR A 268 -3.45 5.61 16.88
CA TYR A 268 -2.93 5.51 15.52
C TYR A 268 -2.58 4.06 15.18
N CYS A 269 -2.62 3.77 13.90
CA CYS A 269 -2.32 2.47 13.35
C CYS A 269 -1.27 2.62 12.24
N ILE A 270 -0.20 1.85 12.35
CA ILE A 270 0.77 1.65 11.28
C ILE A 270 0.32 0.42 10.49
N ALA A 271 -0.09 0.65 9.25
CA ALA A 271 -0.41 -0.40 8.30
C ALA A 271 0.79 -0.67 7.40
N THR A 272 1.30 -1.89 7.43
CA THR A 272 2.42 -2.35 6.60
C THR A 272 1.90 -3.32 5.54
N TYR A 273 1.98 -2.88 4.29
CA TYR A 273 1.67 -3.66 3.11
C TYR A 273 2.95 -4.23 2.53
N THR A 274 3.03 -5.55 2.40
CA THR A 274 4.19 -6.21 1.78
C THR A 274 3.78 -7.01 0.55
N PHE A 275 4.45 -6.76 -0.56
CA PHE A 275 4.22 -7.41 -1.84
C PHE A 275 5.38 -8.34 -2.17
N SER A 276 5.09 -9.64 -2.24
CA SER A 276 6.08 -10.68 -2.55
C SER A 276 5.54 -11.59 -3.66
N ALA A 277 6.09 -11.42 -4.86
CA ALA A 277 5.64 -12.10 -6.07
C ALA A 277 4.12 -11.92 -6.29
N ASN A 278 3.35 -13.02 -6.26
CA ASN A 278 1.90 -12.98 -6.45
C ASN A 278 1.10 -12.71 -5.18
N LYS A 279 1.77 -12.41 -4.06
CA LYS A 279 1.14 -12.29 -2.75
C LYS A 279 1.21 -10.88 -2.21
N MET A 280 0.16 -10.49 -1.50
CA MET A 280 0.08 -9.27 -0.72
C MET A 280 -0.25 -9.64 0.72
N TYR A 281 0.56 -9.12 1.63
CA TYR A 281 0.37 -9.24 3.07
C TYR A 281 0.05 -7.88 3.66
N VAL A 282 -0.82 -7.85 4.66
CA VAL A 282 -1.18 -6.63 5.38
C VAL A 282 -1.06 -6.88 6.87
N GLU A 283 -0.32 -5.99 7.51
CA GLU A 283 -0.06 -5.99 8.94
C GLU A 283 -0.54 -4.67 9.53
N TYR A 284 -1.08 -4.72 10.73
CA TYR A 284 -1.53 -3.58 11.51
C TYR A 284 -0.86 -3.62 12.88
N ASP A 285 -0.25 -2.50 13.24
CA ASP A 285 0.36 -2.25 14.54
C ASP A 285 -0.29 -0.99 15.14
N TYR A 286 -1.04 -1.17 16.23
CA TYR A 286 -1.73 -0.11 16.94
C TYR A 286 -0.91 0.31 18.15
N HIS A 287 -0.82 1.60 18.38
CA HIS A 287 -0.07 2.09 19.53
C HIS A 287 -0.71 1.66 20.86
N ALA A 288 -1.98 2.05 21.08
CA ALA A 288 -2.69 1.74 22.30
C ALA A 288 -3.62 0.51 22.18
N MET A 289 -4.35 0.38 21.06
CA MET A 289 -5.35 -0.69 20.83
C MET A 289 -4.72 -2.03 20.41
N ASP A 290 -3.72 -2.48 21.17
CA ASP A 290 -2.87 -3.64 20.90
C ASP A 290 -3.60 -4.97 20.66
N ARG A 291 -4.86 -5.10 21.09
CA ARG A 291 -5.68 -6.28 20.78
C ARG A 291 -6.12 -6.36 19.33
N LEU A 292 -5.98 -5.28 18.58
CA LEU A 292 -6.24 -5.23 17.14
C LEU A 292 -4.98 -5.51 16.32
N ASP A 293 -3.82 -5.62 16.96
CA ASP A 293 -2.56 -5.90 16.29
C ASP A 293 -2.61 -7.26 15.59
N THR A 294 -2.10 -7.28 14.36
CA THR A 294 -1.80 -8.53 13.69
C THR A 294 -0.44 -9.00 14.16
N ASN A 295 -0.40 -9.77 15.26
CA ASN A 295 0.84 -10.31 15.83
C ASN A 295 1.73 -11.00 14.77
N LEU A 296 2.95 -10.49 14.61
CA LEU A 296 4.08 -11.19 14.00
C LEU A 296 5.07 -11.62 15.08
N THR A 297 4.95 -12.85 15.58
CA THR A 297 6.02 -13.44 16.40
C THR A 297 7.13 -14.09 15.55
N ASP A 298 7.06 -14.03 14.22
CA ASP A 298 8.07 -14.62 13.35
C ASP A 298 8.25 -13.80 12.06
N ALA A 299 9.50 -13.67 11.61
CA ALA A 299 9.93 -13.00 10.37
C ALA A 299 9.47 -13.70 9.07
N SER A 300 8.43 -14.52 9.16
CA SER A 300 7.85 -15.31 8.08
C SER A 300 6.38 -14.95 7.97
N TYR A 301 6.02 -14.15 6.96
CA TYR A 301 4.64 -13.70 6.68
C TYR A 301 3.59 -14.79 6.96
N PRO A 302 2.92 -14.76 8.12
CA PRO A 302 2.03 -15.83 8.54
C PRO A 302 0.74 -15.79 7.72
N GLU A 303 0.10 -16.94 7.49
CA GLU A 303 -1.07 -17.04 6.60
C GLU A 303 -2.23 -16.12 7.00
N ASN A 304 -2.30 -15.68 8.26
CA ASN A 304 -3.31 -14.74 8.77
C ASN A 304 -3.11 -13.29 8.28
N THR A 305 -1.94 -12.92 7.75
CA THR A 305 -1.67 -11.61 7.16
C THR A 305 -1.85 -11.60 5.64
N LEU A 306 -2.03 -12.76 5.02
CA LEU A 306 -2.18 -12.91 3.57
C LEU A 306 -3.53 -12.36 3.11
N TYR A 307 -3.48 -11.31 2.30
CA TYR A 307 -4.67 -10.61 1.81
C TYR A 307 -5.05 -10.99 0.38
N SER A 308 -4.06 -11.17 -0.51
CA SER A 308 -4.29 -11.66 -1.87
C SER A 308 -3.18 -12.58 -2.37
N THR A 309 -3.55 -13.48 -3.28
CA THR A 309 -2.63 -14.41 -3.98
C THR A 309 -2.74 -14.32 -5.50
N LEU A 310 -3.53 -13.37 -6.01
CA LEU A 310 -3.89 -13.27 -7.42
C LEU A 310 -3.10 -12.18 -8.15
N LEU A 311 -2.17 -11.51 -7.47
CA LEU A 311 -1.28 -10.54 -8.11
C LEU A 311 -0.40 -11.24 -9.14
N ASN A 312 -0.07 -10.52 -10.20
CA ASN A 312 0.96 -10.96 -11.12
C ASN A 312 2.33 -10.45 -10.62
N TYR A 313 3.40 -11.03 -11.14
CA TYR A 313 4.76 -10.63 -10.89
C TYR A 313 5.62 -10.93 -12.12
N VAL A 314 6.83 -10.38 -12.14
CA VAL A 314 7.87 -10.70 -13.13
C VAL A 314 9.08 -11.31 -12.44
N ASP A 315 9.76 -12.19 -13.16
CA ASP A 315 10.91 -12.95 -12.66
C ASP A 315 12.11 -12.66 -13.56
N ASP A 316 13.16 -12.04 -13.01
CA ASP A 316 14.40 -11.78 -13.78
C ASP A 316 15.40 -12.96 -13.72
N GLY A 317 14.99 -14.07 -13.10
CA GLY A 317 15.81 -15.25 -12.84
C GLY A 317 16.58 -15.21 -11.52
N THR A 318 16.70 -14.04 -10.89
CA THR A 318 17.33 -13.82 -9.58
C THR A 318 16.28 -13.43 -8.55
N ASP A 319 15.48 -12.41 -8.87
CA ASP A 319 14.51 -11.78 -8.01
C ASP A 319 13.11 -11.78 -8.67
N LYS A 320 12.09 -11.70 -7.82
CA LYS A 320 10.68 -11.64 -8.22
C LYS A 320 10.09 -10.30 -7.82
N TYR A 321 9.59 -9.56 -8.81
CA TYR A 321 9.03 -8.24 -8.61
C TYR A 321 7.53 -8.29 -8.81
N SER A 322 6.79 -7.98 -7.74
CA SER A 322 5.33 -7.86 -7.77
C SER A 322 4.91 -6.82 -8.81
N ALA A 323 3.88 -7.11 -9.60
CA ALA A 323 3.39 -6.23 -10.65
C ALA A 323 2.45 -5.15 -10.08
N VAL A 324 2.93 -4.45 -9.05
CA VAL A 324 2.28 -3.32 -8.37
C VAL A 324 3.11 -2.08 -8.66
N GLY A 325 2.79 -1.41 -9.76
CA GLY A 325 3.46 -0.22 -10.23
C GLY A 325 2.84 1.04 -9.62
N ALA A 326 3.71 1.98 -9.26
CA ALA A 326 3.32 3.27 -8.71
C ALA A 326 4.06 4.43 -9.37
N GLN A 327 3.37 5.56 -9.48
CA GLN A 327 3.95 6.85 -9.86
C GLN A 327 3.49 7.88 -8.84
N PHE A 328 4.43 8.72 -8.39
CA PHE A 328 4.19 9.70 -7.34
C PHE A 328 4.35 11.11 -7.92
N ASP A 329 3.41 11.99 -7.59
CA ASP A 329 3.56 13.42 -7.78
C ASP A 329 3.37 14.13 -6.45
N ALA A 330 4.49 14.52 -5.84
CA ALA A 330 4.48 15.19 -4.55
C ALA A 330 3.94 16.62 -4.62
N GLU A 331 4.04 17.30 -5.77
CA GLU A 331 3.51 18.67 -5.93
C GLU A 331 1.99 18.72 -5.82
N THR A 332 1.32 17.61 -6.14
CA THR A 332 -0.15 17.50 -6.13
C THR A 332 -0.67 16.53 -5.08
N ASP A 333 0.22 15.98 -4.23
CA ASP A 333 -0.07 14.89 -3.28
C ASP A 333 -0.89 13.76 -3.93
N SER A 334 -0.50 13.37 -5.14
CA SER A 334 -1.20 12.35 -5.91
C SER A 334 -0.34 11.15 -6.20
N PHE A 335 -0.99 9.99 -6.15
CA PHE A 335 -0.41 8.68 -6.33
C PHE A 335 -1.18 7.94 -7.42
N LYS A 336 -0.52 7.58 -8.51
CA LYS A 336 -1.07 6.65 -9.50
C LYS A 336 -0.64 5.25 -9.10
N LEU A 337 -1.62 4.35 -8.98
CA LEU A 337 -1.44 2.94 -8.71
C LEU A 337 -1.87 2.14 -9.93
N GLU A 338 -1.07 1.14 -10.29
CA GLU A 338 -1.33 0.19 -11.35
C GLU A 338 -1.04 -1.23 -10.84
N MET A 339 -2.08 -2.05 -10.76
CA MET A 339 -2.00 -3.41 -10.20
C MET A 339 -2.41 -4.42 -11.25
N HIS A 340 -1.53 -5.38 -11.53
CA HIS A 340 -1.84 -6.46 -12.47
C HIS A 340 -2.18 -7.73 -11.69
N PHE A 341 -3.30 -8.34 -12.05
CA PHE A 341 -3.78 -9.61 -11.50
C PHE A 341 -3.80 -10.66 -12.60
N THR A 342 -3.42 -11.89 -12.28
CA THR A 342 -3.46 -12.99 -13.23
C THR A 342 -3.69 -14.34 -12.55
N ASP A 343 -4.75 -15.04 -12.95
CA ASP A 343 -5.00 -16.44 -12.58
C ASP A 343 -5.60 -17.19 -13.78
N LYS A 344 -5.21 -18.46 -13.97
CA LYS A 344 -5.71 -19.35 -15.05
C LYS A 344 -5.81 -18.71 -16.45
N LYS A 345 -4.81 -17.91 -16.84
CA LYS A 345 -4.74 -17.19 -18.15
C LYS A 345 -5.78 -16.09 -18.32
N MET A 346 -6.36 -15.64 -17.23
CA MET A 346 -7.22 -14.46 -17.15
C MET A 346 -6.42 -13.36 -16.49
N ASN A 347 -6.52 -12.15 -17.02
CA ASN A 347 -5.81 -10.99 -16.52
C ASN A 347 -6.80 -9.88 -16.23
N TYR A 348 -6.47 -9.08 -15.22
CA TYR A 348 -7.16 -7.86 -14.90
C TYR A 348 -6.11 -6.83 -14.48
N THR A 349 -6.25 -5.61 -14.96
CA THR A 349 -5.40 -4.50 -14.54
C THR A 349 -6.30 -3.46 -13.93
N ASP A 350 -6.05 -3.14 -12.67
CA ASP A 350 -6.66 -1.98 -12.04
C ASP A 350 -5.70 -0.80 -12.12
N THR A 351 -6.20 0.37 -12.47
CA THR A 351 -5.39 1.58 -12.60
C THR A 351 -6.20 2.78 -12.20
N GLY A 352 -5.65 3.57 -11.30
CA GLY A 352 -6.27 4.84 -10.94
C GLY A 352 -5.32 5.74 -10.18
N MET A 353 -5.72 7.00 -10.12
CA MET A 353 -4.99 8.05 -9.44
C MET A 353 -5.76 8.43 -8.19
N THR A 354 -5.12 8.28 -7.04
CA THR A 354 -5.64 8.68 -5.74
C THR A 354 -4.96 9.97 -5.32
N LYS A 355 -5.74 10.98 -4.95
CA LYS A 355 -5.22 12.16 -4.28
C LYS A 355 -5.33 11.95 -2.77
N ILE A 356 -4.22 12.13 -2.07
CA ILE A 356 -4.19 12.00 -0.61
C ILE A 356 -4.98 13.17 -0.02
N ARG A 357 -5.85 12.90 0.96
CA ARG A 357 -6.69 13.97 1.56
C ARG A 357 -5.87 14.90 2.44
N ASN A 358 -4.91 14.33 3.16
CA ASN A 358 -4.01 15.08 4.00
C ASN A 358 -2.98 15.79 3.10
N SER A 359 -2.86 17.10 3.28
CA SER A 359 -1.80 17.87 2.64
C SER A 359 -0.46 17.54 3.28
N TYR A 360 0.62 17.65 2.50
CA TYR A 360 2.01 17.53 2.99
C TYR A 360 2.42 16.11 3.38
N VAL A 361 1.75 15.09 2.82
CA VAL A 361 2.14 13.69 3.03
C VAL A 361 3.36 13.33 2.18
N LEU A 362 3.40 13.82 0.93
CA LEU A 362 4.52 13.55 0.02
C LEU A 362 5.51 14.72 -0.08
N HIS A 363 5.14 15.92 0.39
CA HIS A 363 5.97 17.12 0.33
C HIS A 363 5.94 17.92 1.62
N ASP A 364 6.92 18.81 1.80
CA ASP A 364 7.05 19.67 2.99
C ASP A 364 6.04 20.81 2.98
N ALA A 365 5.62 21.28 4.16
CA ALA A 365 4.83 22.50 4.25
C ALA A 365 5.72 23.70 3.89
N ASN A 366 5.41 24.36 2.78
CA ASN A 366 6.14 25.55 2.30
C ASN A 366 5.73 26.82 3.02
#